data_AF-A0A2M7Z5M7-F1
#
_entry.id   AF-A0A2M7Z5M7-F1
#
_cell.length_a   1.000
_cell.length_b   1.000
_cell.length_c   1.000
_cell.angle_alpha   90.00
_cell.angle_beta   90.00
_cell.angle_gamma   90.00
#
_symmetry.space_group_name_H-M   'P 1'
#
loop_
_entity.id
_entity.type
_entity.pdbx_description
1 polymer ?
#
loop_
_entity_poly.entity_id
_entity_poly.type
_entity_poly.pdbx_seq_one_letter_code
_entity_poly.pdbx_strand_id
1 'polypeptide(L)' 'MVKLVTQPKNITTIVRKEVIDVIREVLSDPDIGLELTQGFIKRLKKSVKEKEVGKTTPLSEVFKRYGI' A
#
# COMPACT_ATOMS: atom_id res chain seq x y z
N MET A 1 12.77 6.86 46.22
CA MET A 1 11.54 6.09 45.91
C MET A 1 11.07 6.45 44.52
N VAL A 2 11.33 5.59 43.53
CA VAL A 2 10.83 5.78 42.16
C VAL A 2 9.40 5.23 42.11
N LYS A 3 8.43 6.10 41.83
CA LYS A 3 7.03 5.69 41.63
C LYS A 3 6.96 4.86 40.35
N LEU A 4 6.83 3.54 40.49
CA LEU A 4 6.40 2.67 39.41
C LEU A 4 4.96 3.05 39.05
N VAL A 5 4.80 3.77 37.95
CA VAL A 5 3.50 4.14 37.39
C VAL A 5 2.83 2.86 36.89
N THR A 6 2.00 2.26 37.73
CA THR A 6 1.05 1.22 37.34
C THR A 6 -0.07 1.83 36.50
N GLN A 7 0.15 1.97 35.19
CA GLN A 7 -0.91 2.17 34.20
C GLN A 7 -0.72 1.22 33.00
N PRO A 8 -0.98 -0.11 33.14
CA PRO A 8 -0.65 -1.06 32.07
C PRO A 8 -1.85 -1.47 31.19
N LYS A 9 -3.10 -1.13 31.53
CA LYS A 9 -4.30 -1.67 30.84
C LYS A 9 -5.01 -0.69 29.90
N ASN A 10 -4.90 0.62 30.14
CA ASN A 10 -5.63 1.63 29.36
C ASN A 10 -4.97 1.95 28.02
N ILE A 11 -3.64 2.09 27.97
CA ILE A 11 -2.93 2.49 26.74
C ILE A 11 -3.09 1.45 25.64
N THR A 12 -2.92 0.15 25.95
CA THR A 12 -3.07 -0.92 24.96
C THR A 12 -4.49 -0.99 24.39
N THR A 13 -5.50 -0.73 25.21
CA THR A 13 -6.90 -0.73 24.78
C THR A 13 -7.19 0.45 23.85
N ILE A 14 -6.65 1.63 24.16
CA ILE A 14 -6.76 2.82 23.31
C ILE A 14 -6.06 2.59 21.96
N VAL A 15 -4.82 2.10 21.98
CA VAL A 15 -4.06 1.82 20.74
C VAL A 15 -4.78 0.78 19.88
N ARG A 16 -5.30 -0.30 20.49
CA ARG A 16 -6.04 -1.32 19.75
C ARG A 16 -7.31 -0.74 19.11
N LYS A 17 -8.04 0.11 19.83
CA LYS A 17 -9.23 0.77 19.30
C LYS A 17 -8.88 1.65 18.12
N GLU A 18 -7.85 2.48 18.25
CA GLU A 18 -7.38 3.38 17.18
C GLU A 18 -7.02 2.60 15.91
N VAL A 19 -6.26 1.51 16.06
CA VAL A 19 -5.88 0.67 14.91
C VAL A 19 -7.10 0.04 14.24
N ILE A 20 -8.07 -0.45 15.02
CA ILE A 20 -9.31 -1.03 14.48
C ILE A 20 -10.11 0.04 13.73
N ASP A 21 -10.21 1.24 14.26
CA ASP A 21 -10.97 2.33 13.65
C ASP A 21 -10.32 2.78 12.34
N VAL A 22 -8.98 2.92 12.30
CA VAL A 22 -8.23 3.20 11.05
C VAL A 22 -8.40 2.08 10.02
N ILE A 23 -8.31 0.81 10.43
CA ILE A 23 -8.52 -0.31 9.51
C ILE A 23 -9.94 -0.29 8.94
N ARG A 24 -10.95 0.01 9.77
CA ARG A 24 -12.34 0.10 9.31
C ARG A 24 -12.53 1.24 8.32
N GLU A 25 -11.92 2.40 8.57
CA GLU A 25 -11.92 3.53 7.63
C GLU A 25 -11.31 3.12 6.29
N VAL A 26 -10.11 2.52 6.33
CA VAL A 26 -9.40 2.02 5.14
C VAL A 26 -10.24 1.00 4.35
N LEU A 27 -10.92 0.08 5.04
CA LEU A 27 -11.73 -0.96 4.40
C LEU A 27 -13.13 -0.47 3.97
N SER A 28 -13.59 0.67 4.46
CA SER A 28 -14.90 1.22 4.11
C SER A 28 -14.87 1.98 2.79
N ASP A 29 -13.70 2.50 2.40
CA ASP A 29 -13.51 3.19 1.14
C ASP A 29 -12.82 2.24 0.13
N PRO A 30 -13.52 1.79 -0.93
CA PRO A 30 -12.95 0.93 -1.95
C PRO A 30 -11.86 1.61 -2.79
N ASP A 31 -11.75 2.94 -2.74
CA ASP A 31 -10.81 3.74 -3.51
C ASP A 31 -9.54 4.12 -2.73
N ILE A 32 -9.46 3.82 -1.42
CA ILE A 32 -8.26 4.09 -0.61
C ILE A 32 -7.03 3.37 -1.19
N GLY A 33 -5.94 4.11 -1.37
CA GLY A 33 -4.70 3.61 -1.95
C GLY A 33 -4.70 3.55 -3.48
N LEU A 34 -5.81 3.93 -4.14
CA LEU A 34 -5.91 4.06 -5.59
C LEU A 34 -5.69 5.49 -6.07
N GLU A 35 -5.25 6.41 -5.20
CA GLU A 35 -5.02 7.79 -5.58
C GLU A 35 -3.92 7.89 -6.64
N LEU A 36 -4.19 8.68 -7.69
CA LEU A 36 -3.24 8.95 -8.76
C LEU A 36 -2.11 9.87 -8.27
N THR A 37 -1.12 9.28 -7.60
CA THR A 37 0.06 10.01 -7.13
C THR A 37 0.91 10.51 -8.30
N GLN A 38 1.60 11.63 -8.10
CA GLN A 38 2.54 12.17 -9.10
C GLN A 38 3.64 11.15 -9.47
N GLY A 39 4.08 10.34 -8.49
CA GLY A 39 5.03 9.26 -8.72
C GLY A 39 4.48 8.18 -9.65
N PHE A 40 3.22 7.79 -9.47
CA PHE A 40 2.54 6.83 -10.35
C PHE A 40 2.39 7.39 -11.76
N ILE A 41 1.93 8.65 -11.90
CA ILE A 41 1.80 9.32 -13.21
C ILE A 41 3.14 9.35 -13.96
N LYS A 42 4.23 9.70 -13.26
CA LYS A 42 5.58 9.72 -13.86
C LYS A 42 6.00 8.34 -14.37
N ARG A 43 5.77 7.28 -13.58
CA ARG A 43 6.07 5.89 -13.98
C ARG A 43 5.21 5.44 -15.15
N LEU A 44 3.92 5.77 -15.15
CA LEU A 44 3.01 5.43 -16.24
C LEU A 44 3.45 6.08 -17.55
N LYS A 45 3.73 7.39 -17.54
CA LYS A 45 4.25 8.10 -18.72
C LYS A 45 5.55 7.49 -19.24
N LYS A 46 6.44 7.07 -18.35
CA LYS A 46 7.68 6.37 -18.73
C LYS A 46 7.37 5.03 -19.41
N SER A 47 6.50 4.21 -18.82
CA SER A 47 6.12 2.90 -19.37
C SER A 47 5.49 3.02 -20.76
N VAL A 48 4.60 4.00 -20.97
CA VAL A 48 3.99 4.27 -22.28
C VAL A 48 5.06 4.60 -23.33
N LYS A 49 6.01 5.48 -23.00
CA LYS A 49 7.14 5.80 -23.89
C LYS A 49 8.02 4.59 -24.17
N GLU A 50 8.29 3.76 -23.16
CA GLU A 50 9.08 2.54 -23.31
C GLU A 50 8.41 1.53 -24.24
N LYS A 51 7.07 1.46 -24.21
CA LYS A 51 6.29 0.64 -25.14
C LYS A 51 6.45 1.10 -26.59
N GLU A 52 6.39 2.41 -26.84
CA GLU A 52 6.55 3.00 -28.18
C GLU A 52 7.93 2.69 -28.79
N VAL A 53 8.98 2.64 -27.97
CA VAL A 53 10.35 2.32 -28.41
C VAL A 53 10.68 0.82 -28.34
N GLY A 54 9.68 -0.05 -28.14
CA GLY A 54 9.86 -1.51 -28.15
C GLY A 54 10.61 -2.08 -26.94
N LYS A 55 10.69 -1.36 -25.82
CA LYS A 55 11.38 -1.79 -24.59
C LYS A 55 10.49 -2.57 -23.61
N THR A 56 9.25 -2.87 -24.00
CA THR A 56 8.31 -3.63 -23.17
C THR A 56 8.14 -5.04 -23.70
N THR A 57 8.15 -6.02 -22.80
CA THR A 57 7.81 -7.41 -23.12
C THR A 57 6.34 -7.68 -22.77
N PRO A 58 5.55 -8.30 -23.67
CA PRO A 58 4.20 -8.75 -23.35
C PRO A 58 4.19 -9.69 -22.14
N LEU A 59 3.19 -9.53 -21.26
CA LEU A 59 3.09 -10.36 -20.05
C LEU A 59 2.96 -11.85 -20.40
N SER A 60 2.29 -12.19 -21.50
CA SER A 60 2.18 -13.57 -22.00
C SER A 60 3.53 -14.20 -22.33
N GLU A 61 4.50 -13.42 -22.82
CA GLU A 61 5.86 -13.92 -23.08
C GLU A 61 6.64 -14.14 -21.78
N VAL A 62 6.43 -13.26 -20.79
CA VAL A 62 6.99 -13.43 -19.45
C VAL A 62 6.44 -14.69 -18.79
N PHE A 63 5.14 -14.94 -18.86
CA PHE A 63 4.49 -16.14 -18.33
C PHE A 63 5.02 -17.42 -18.97
N LYS A 64 5.11 -17.46 -20.30
CA LYS A 64 5.76 -18.57 -21.02
C LYS A 64 7.20 -18.81 -20.55
N ARG A 65 7.96 -17.75 -20.26
CA ARG A 65 9.35 -17.85 -19.80
C ARG A 65 9.49 -18.43 -18.40
N TYR A 66 8.52 -18.17 -17.52
CA TYR A 66 8.57 -18.60 -16.10
C TYR A 66 7.64 -19.79 -15.77
N GLY A 67 6.92 -20.32 -16.76
CA GLY A 67 6.07 -21.51 -16.58
C GLY A 67 4.85 -21.28 -15.70
N ILE A 68 4.35 -20.02 -15.67
CA ILE A 68 3.09 -19.62 -15.02
C ILE A 68 2.00 -19.55 -16.08
#